data_AF-A0A444WRZ1-F1
#
_entry.id   AF-A0A444WRZ1-F1
#
_cell.length_a   1.000
_cell.length_b   1.000
_cell.length_c   1.000
_cell.angle_alpha   90.00
_cell.angle_beta   90.00
_cell.angle_gamma   90.00
#
_symmetry.space_group_name_H-M   'P 1'
#
loop_
_entity.id
_entity.type
_entity.pdbx_description
1 polymer ?
#
loop_
_entity_poly.entity_id
_entity_poly.type
_entity_poly.pdbx_seq_one_letter_code
_entity_poly.pdbx_strand_id
1 'polypeptide(L)'
;MPLVYNIKNCPRTVPLEHWKILVQFWSLDMIKEQSKKNKASRAKNTSQHTTGSKTFAEIREEEAMKNPDRREPSQVNMFFLTHKSRDGKPMSEGTSKNFSELEDAIVSHPEKLESTNQDDILSQVLGKDQPGRVRTYGRGVVASDLWGSRSQVETERLIKEVKENAQTEIQNIQQKMQEEMEIKLQERVEDMKSQMLCGFNVFLNQLQKNLPGVEIPNLSFLSTTLNTKEVEAIATANHEVFTAEKEVFISFFAFFLNNNL
;
A
#
# COMPACT_ATOMS: atom_id res chain seq x y z
N MET A 1 1.15 21.84 -57.62
CA MET A 1 0.74 23.10 -58.26
C MET A 1 1.96 23.98 -58.49
N PRO A 2 2.10 24.61 -59.66
CA PRO A 2 3.23 25.50 -59.96
C PRO A 2 3.21 26.78 -59.11
N LEU A 3 4.38 27.24 -58.65
CA LEU A 3 4.56 28.48 -57.88
C LEU A 3 3.87 29.70 -58.53
N VAL A 4 3.97 29.80 -59.86
CA VAL A 4 3.39 30.89 -60.67
C VAL A 4 1.85 30.92 -60.57
N TYR A 5 1.20 29.77 -60.47
CA TYR A 5 -0.27 29.69 -60.31
C TYR A 5 -0.70 30.23 -58.95
N ASN A 6 0.00 29.85 -57.88
CA ASN A 6 -0.34 30.30 -56.52
C ASN A 6 -0.13 31.80 -56.35
N ILE A 7 0.93 32.38 -56.93
CA ILE A 7 1.19 33.83 -56.86
C ILE A 7 0.09 34.64 -57.56
N LYS A 8 -0.45 34.15 -58.69
CA LYS A 8 -1.55 34.82 -59.42
C LYS A 8 -2.86 34.82 -58.64
N ASN A 9 -3.07 33.86 -57.74
CA ASN A 9 -4.26 33.75 -56.91
C ASN A 9 -4.09 34.45 -55.55
N CYS A 10 -3.61 35.70 -55.57
CA CYS A 10 -3.49 36.53 -54.37
C CYS A 10 -4.86 37.06 -53.94
N PRO A 11 -5.27 36.89 -52.67
CA PRO A 11 -6.48 37.54 -52.14
C PRO A 11 -6.38 39.06 -52.21
N ARG A 12 -7.49 39.74 -52.49
CA ARG A 12 -7.53 41.22 -52.64
C ARG A 12 -7.15 41.99 -51.37
N THR A 13 -7.33 41.37 -50.21
CA THR A 13 -7.04 41.97 -48.89
C THR A 13 -5.59 41.83 -48.46
N VAL A 14 -4.78 41.06 -49.20
CA VAL A 14 -3.39 40.76 -48.84
C VAL A 14 -2.46 41.47 -49.83
N PRO A 15 -1.49 42.27 -49.37
CA PRO A 15 -0.47 42.85 -50.24
C PRO A 15 0.29 41.77 -51.01
N LEU A 16 0.50 42.00 -52.31
CA LEU A 16 1.11 41.01 -53.21
C LEU A 16 2.50 40.55 -52.74
N GLU A 17 3.30 41.46 -52.17
CA GLU A 17 4.64 41.12 -51.67
C GLU A 17 4.59 40.15 -50.48
N HIS A 18 3.65 40.35 -49.55
CA HIS A 18 3.46 39.43 -48.42
C HIS A 18 2.97 38.05 -48.91
N TRP A 19 2.08 38.05 -49.91
CA TRP A 19 1.60 36.81 -50.52
C TRP A 19 2.72 36.02 -51.20
N LYS A 20 3.60 36.68 -51.97
CA LYS A 20 4.77 36.04 -52.59
C LYS A 20 5.67 35.38 -51.56
N ILE A 21 5.98 36.07 -50.46
CA ILE A 21 6.79 35.52 -49.36
C ILE A 21 6.12 34.27 -48.78
N LEU A 22 4.81 34.33 -48.52
CA LEU A 22 4.06 33.21 -47.98
C LEU A 22 4.06 32.00 -48.93
N VAL A 23 3.79 32.21 -50.22
CA VAL A 23 3.79 31.14 -51.23
C VAL A 23 5.18 30.51 -51.36
N GLN A 24 6.25 31.32 -51.35
CA GLN A 24 7.63 30.82 -51.36
C GLN A 24 7.93 30.00 -50.11
N PHE A 25 7.56 30.49 -48.92
CA PHE A 25 7.74 29.77 -47.65
C PHE A 25 7.08 28.38 -47.67
N TRP A 26 5.81 28.27 -48.08
CA TRP A 26 5.12 26.98 -48.19
C TRP A 26 5.65 26.09 -49.33
N SER A 27 6.36 26.67 -50.30
CA SER A 27 6.99 25.93 -51.39
C SER A 27 8.32 25.27 -51.00
N LEU A 28 8.92 25.64 -49.85
CA LEU A 28 10.12 25.02 -49.32
C LEU A 28 9.87 23.54 -48.99
N ASP A 29 10.80 22.67 -49.37
CA ASP A 29 10.61 21.23 -49.22
C ASP A 29 10.54 20.78 -47.75
N MET A 30 11.32 21.41 -46.87
CA MET A 30 11.23 21.21 -45.41
C MET A 30 9.80 21.47 -44.89
N ILE A 31 9.14 22.54 -45.35
CA ILE A 31 7.78 22.89 -44.93
C ILE A 31 6.75 21.91 -45.50
N LYS A 32 6.92 21.49 -46.76
CA LYS A 32 6.06 20.44 -47.36
C LYS A 32 6.19 19.12 -46.60
N GLU A 33 7.41 18.73 -46.24
CA GLU A 33 7.66 17.51 -45.48
C GLU A 33 7.02 17.58 -44.09
N GLN A 34 7.18 18.71 -43.39
CA GLN A 34 6.51 18.95 -42.11
C GLN A 34 4.99 18.89 -42.25
N SER A 35 4.41 19.47 -43.31
CA SER A 35 2.97 19.40 -43.59
C SER A 35 2.49 17.96 -43.81
N LYS A 36 3.25 17.15 -44.56
CA LYS A 36 2.94 15.71 -44.74
C LYS A 36 2.98 14.96 -43.41
N LYS A 37 4.01 15.17 -42.59
CA LYS A 37 4.13 14.57 -41.24
C LYS A 37 2.97 14.98 -40.35
N ASN A 38 2.63 16.28 -40.31
CA ASN A 38 1.51 16.80 -39.53
C ASN A 38 0.17 16.22 -40.01
N LYS A 39 -0.05 16.06 -41.31
CA LYS A 39 -1.26 15.42 -41.86
C LYS A 39 -1.38 13.97 -41.41
N ALA A 40 -0.29 13.19 -41.50
CA ALA A 40 -0.27 11.81 -41.02
C ALA A 40 -0.50 11.73 -39.50
N SER A 41 0.09 12.64 -38.72
CA SER A 41 -0.13 12.72 -37.27
C SER A 41 -1.58 13.09 -36.93
N ARG A 42 -2.20 14.02 -37.66
CA ARG A 42 -3.61 14.41 -37.45
C ARG A 42 -4.55 13.24 -37.74
N ALA A 43 -4.26 12.44 -38.76
CA ALA A 43 -5.06 11.25 -39.08
C ALA A 43 -5.05 10.19 -37.96
N LYS A 44 -3.98 10.14 -37.16
CA LYS A 44 -3.89 9.25 -35.99
C LYS A 44 -4.65 9.76 -34.76
N ASN A 45 -5.05 11.04 -34.73
CA ASN A 45 -5.83 11.58 -33.64
C ASN A 45 -7.32 11.25 -33.81
N THR A 46 -7.70 10.06 -33.36
CA THR A 46 -9.05 9.50 -33.53
C THR A 46 -10.03 9.92 -32.43
N SER A 47 -9.54 10.48 -31.31
CA SER A 47 -10.35 10.89 -30.17
C SER A 47 -10.09 12.36 -29.82
N GLN A 48 -10.91 13.24 -30.39
CA GLN A 48 -10.85 14.68 -30.21
C GLN A 48 -11.92 15.14 -29.22
N HIS A 49 -11.58 16.10 -28.37
CA HIS A 49 -12.56 16.74 -27.49
C HIS A 49 -13.53 17.63 -28.30
N THR A 50 -14.75 17.76 -27.81
CA THR A 50 -15.89 18.45 -28.45
C THR A 50 -16.30 19.73 -27.72
N THR A 51 -15.54 20.12 -26.70
CA THR A 51 -15.85 21.24 -25.79
C THR A 51 -15.88 22.64 -26.45
N GLY A 52 -15.24 22.82 -27.61
CA GLY A 52 -15.15 24.13 -28.26
C GLY A 52 -14.31 25.13 -27.46
N SER A 53 -14.84 26.35 -27.27
CA SER A 53 -14.13 27.45 -26.57
C SER A 53 -14.13 27.33 -25.05
N LYS A 54 -14.94 26.43 -24.49
CA LYS A 54 -15.03 26.24 -23.05
C LYS A 54 -13.80 25.51 -22.53
N THR A 55 -13.27 25.94 -21.40
CA THR A 55 -12.08 25.34 -20.81
C THR A 55 -12.43 24.14 -19.94
N PHE A 56 -11.44 23.28 -19.66
CA PHE A 56 -11.66 22.17 -18.72
C PHE A 56 -11.90 22.66 -17.28
N ALA A 57 -11.27 23.77 -16.88
CA ALA A 57 -11.51 24.39 -15.57
C ALA A 57 -12.97 24.84 -15.43
N GLU A 58 -13.53 25.49 -16.46
CA GLU A 58 -14.94 25.90 -16.46
C GLU A 58 -15.90 24.70 -16.38
N ILE A 59 -15.63 23.62 -17.12
CA ILE A 59 -16.46 22.41 -17.01
C ILE A 59 -16.36 21.81 -15.60
N ARG A 60 -15.16 21.71 -15.03
CA ARG A 60 -14.97 21.16 -13.68
C ARG A 60 -15.76 21.95 -12.65
N GLU A 61 -15.68 23.28 -12.69
CA GLU A 61 -16.43 24.15 -11.78
C GLU A 61 -17.94 23.99 -11.97
N GLU A 62 -18.44 23.98 -13.20
CA GLU A 62 -19.88 23.80 -13.45
C GLU A 62 -20.41 22.44 -12.99
N GLU A 63 -19.64 21.37 -13.15
CA GLU A 63 -20.03 20.05 -12.67
C GLU A 63 -19.93 19.97 -11.14
N ALA A 64 -18.91 20.58 -10.54
CA ALA A 64 -18.80 20.68 -9.08
C ALA A 64 -19.97 21.47 -8.48
N MET A 65 -20.43 22.55 -9.14
CA MET A 65 -21.61 23.31 -8.75
C MET A 65 -22.91 22.49 -8.81
N LYS A 66 -23.01 21.50 -9.70
CA LYS A 66 -24.18 20.60 -9.81
C LYS A 66 -24.16 19.51 -8.74
N ASN A 67 -22.99 19.14 -8.25
CA ASN A 67 -22.83 18.15 -7.19
C ASN A 67 -23.14 18.77 -5.82
N PRO A 68 -24.05 18.18 -5.00
CA PRO A 68 -24.36 18.69 -3.67
C PRO A 68 -23.14 18.85 -2.76
N ASP A 69 -22.18 17.94 -2.90
CA ASP A 69 -20.94 17.89 -2.11
C ASP A 69 -19.83 18.82 -2.66
N ARG A 70 -20.10 19.60 -3.72
CA ARG A 70 -19.10 20.45 -4.41
C ARG A 70 -17.85 19.68 -4.91
N ARG A 71 -17.98 18.38 -5.14
CA ARG A 71 -16.88 17.54 -5.63
C ARG A 71 -16.63 17.77 -7.11
N GLU A 72 -15.36 17.90 -7.47
CA GLU A 72 -14.93 17.92 -8.86
C GLU A 72 -15.19 16.58 -9.56
N PRO A 73 -15.43 16.58 -10.89
CA PRO A 73 -15.50 15.34 -11.65
C PRO A 73 -14.13 14.63 -11.69
N SER A 74 -14.17 13.31 -11.58
CA SER A 74 -13.02 12.44 -11.82
C SER A 74 -12.49 12.62 -13.26
N GLN A 75 -11.26 12.20 -13.53
CA GLN A 75 -10.68 12.34 -14.87
C GLN A 75 -11.47 11.59 -15.94
N VAL A 76 -11.96 10.38 -15.62
CA VAL A 76 -12.78 9.59 -16.55
C VAL A 76 -14.12 10.27 -16.83
N ASN A 77 -14.77 10.83 -15.81
CA ASN A 77 -15.99 11.61 -15.99
C ASN A 77 -15.73 12.86 -16.82
N MET A 78 -14.61 13.53 -16.57
CA MET A 78 -14.18 14.68 -17.35
C MET A 78 -13.90 14.30 -18.82
N PHE A 79 -13.35 13.11 -19.08
CA PHE A 79 -13.20 12.59 -20.44
C PHE A 79 -14.55 12.42 -21.13
N PHE A 80 -15.53 11.79 -20.47
CA PHE A 80 -16.88 11.63 -21.01
C PHE A 80 -17.54 12.99 -21.32
N LEU A 81 -17.48 13.94 -20.39
CA LEU A 81 -18.04 15.28 -20.56
C LEU A 81 -17.43 16.03 -21.74
N THR A 82 -16.13 15.87 -21.95
CA THR A 82 -15.37 16.62 -22.97
C THR A 82 -15.35 15.97 -24.33
N HIS A 83 -15.71 14.69 -24.45
CA HIS A 83 -15.72 13.95 -25.72
C HIS A 83 -17.12 13.53 -26.15
N LYS A 84 -18.14 13.73 -25.31
CA LYS A 84 -19.54 13.55 -25.67
C LYS A 84 -19.96 14.61 -26.70
N SER A 85 -20.65 14.17 -27.74
CA SER A 85 -21.17 15.05 -28.78
C SER A 85 -22.28 15.95 -28.23
N ARG A 86 -22.18 17.26 -28.45
CA ARG A 86 -23.19 18.24 -28.02
C ARG A 86 -24.50 18.11 -28.80
N ASP A 87 -24.40 17.79 -30.09
CA ASP A 87 -25.50 17.91 -31.06
C ASP A 87 -26.10 16.55 -31.45
N GLY A 88 -25.85 15.50 -30.65
CA GLY A 88 -26.29 14.13 -30.97
C GLY A 88 -25.60 13.52 -32.19
N LYS A 89 -24.58 14.18 -32.75
CA LYS A 89 -23.74 13.59 -33.80
C LYS A 89 -23.08 12.31 -33.28
N PRO A 90 -22.99 11.26 -34.11
CA PRO A 90 -22.31 10.04 -33.73
C PRO A 90 -20.85 10.36 -33.40
N MET A 91 -20.33 9.71 -32.35
CA MET A 91 -18.94 9.84 -31.95
C MET A 91 -18.03 9.26 -33.04
N SER A 92 -16.78 9.70 -33.07
CA SER A 92 -15.76 9.02 -33.88
C SER A 92 -15.57 7.59 -33.39
N GLU A 93 -15.21 6.68 -34.29
CA GLU A 93 -14.96 5.27 -33.96
C GLU A 93 -13.95 5.12 -32.81
N GLY A 94 -12.87 5.92 -32.85
CA GLY A 94 -11.86 5.94 -31.78
C GLY A 94 -12.40 6.40 -30.43
N THR A 95 -13.21 7.46 -30.40
CA THR A 95 -13.85 7.91 -29.14
C THR A 95 -14.86 6.87 -28.65
N SER A 96 -15.68 6.30 -29.53
CA SER A 96 -16.67 5.28 -29.15
C SER A 96 -16.01 4.05 -28.54
N LYS A 97 -14.89 3.61 -29.12
CA LYS A 97 -14.09 2.50 -28.57
C LYS A 97 -13.57 2.84 -27.18
N ASN A 98 -12.96 4.00 -27.01
CA ASN A 98 -12.46 4.45 -25.70
C ASN A 98 -13.59 4.54 -24.66
N PHE A 99 -14.79 4.98 -25.05
CA PHE A 99 -15.93 5.04 -24.14
C PHE A 99 -16.31 3.65 -23.63
N SER A 100 -16.44 2.67 -24.52
CA SER A 100 -16.74 1.28 -24.14
C SER A 100 -15.67 0.73 -23.20
N GLU A 101 -14.39 0.89 -23.53
CA GLU A 101 -13.28 0.39 -22.70
C GLU A 101 -13.24 1.07 -21.32
N LEU A 102 -13.58 2.36 -21.24
CA LEU A 102 -13.68 3.10 -19.98
C LEU A 102 -14.87 2.62 -19.15
N GLU A 103 -16.05 2.42 -19.75
CA GLU A 103 -17.23 1.88 -19.07
C GLU A 103 -16.94 0.48 -18.50
N ASP A 104 -16.32 -0.40 -19.29
CA ASP A 104 -15.91 -1.74 -18.85
C ASP A 104 -14.88 -1.69 -17.69
N ALA A 105 -13.93 -0.76 -17.76
CA ALA A 105 -12.93 -0.57 -16.71
C ALA A 105 -13.54 -0.04 -15.40
N ILE A 106 -14.55 0.83 -15.48
CA ILE A 106 -15.31 1.32 -14.31
C ILE A 106 -16.05 0.17 -13.63
N VAL A 107 -16.71 -0.70 -14.40
CA VAL A 107 -17.41 -1.86 -13.85
C VAL A 107 -16.44 -2.84 -13.19
N SER A 108 -15.27 -3.04 -13.80
CA SER A 108 -14.26 -3.99 -13.31
C SER A 108 -13.51 -3.48 -12.07
N HIS A 109 -13.32 -2.16 -11.93
CA HIS A 109 -12.51 -1.54 -10.88
C HIS A 109 -13.21 -0.29 -10.29
N PRO A 110 -14.38 -0.43 -9.65
CA PRO A 110 -15.13 0.71 -9.12
C PRO A 110 -14.34 1.48 -8.06
N GLU A 111 -13.42 0.83 -7.34
CA GLU A 111 -12.55 1.44 -6.34
C GLU A 111 -11.59 2.50 -6.94
N LYS A 112 -11.28 2.40 -8.24
CA LYS A 112 -10.39 3.35 -8.92
C LYS A 112 -11.10 4.60 -9.43
N LEU A 113 -12.43 4.65 -9.39
CA LEU A 113 -13.20 5.80 -9.88
C LEU A 113 -12.90 7.06 -9.05
N GLU A 114 -12.72 6.88 -7.74
CA GLU A 114 -12.35 7.93 -6.78
C GLU A 114 -10.83 8.00 -6.53
N SER A 115 -10.03 7.27 -7.31
CA SER A 115 -8.58 7.30 -7.12
C SER A 115 -8.05 8.69 -7.47
N THR A 116 -7.34 9.28 -6.51
CA THR A 116 -6.65 10.56 -6.69
C THR A 116 -5.23 10.35 -7.20
N ASN A 117 -4.87 9.15 -7.66
CA ASN A 117 -3.51 8.78 -8.06
C ASN A 117 -3.35 8.84 -9.58
N GLN A 118 -2.09 8.76 -10.04
CA GLN A 118 -1.77 8.79 -11.47
C GLN A 118 -2.19 7.52 -12.23
N ASP A 119 -2.40 6.40 -11.53
CA ASP A 119 -2.84 5.11 -12.11
C ASP A 119 -4.37 4.95 -12.03
N ASP A 120 -5.09 5.97 -12.49
CA ASP A 120 -6.56 5.98 -12.55
C ASP A 120 -7.12 5.18 -13.74
N ILE A 121 -8.45 5.06 -13.82
CA ILE A 121 -9.13 4.33 -14.91
C ILE A 121 -8.77 4.91 -16.29
N LEU A 122 -8.63 6.23 -16.39
CA LEU A 122 -8.32 6.88 -17.65
C LEU A 122 -6.93 6.49 -18.16
N SER A 123 -5.94 6.46 -17.27
CA SER A 123 -4.57 6.03 -17.57
C SER A 123 -4.46 4.53 -17.87
N GLN A 124 -5.34 3.71 -17.29
CA GLN A 124 -5.40 2.27 -17.57
C GLN A 124 -5.84 2.00 -19.01
N VAL A 125 -6.84 2.73 -19.52
CA VAL A 125 -7.38 2.54 -20.87
C VAL A 125 -6.55 3.29 -21.92
N LEU A 126 -6.24 4.57 -21.68
CA LEU A 126 -5.54 5.43 -22.66
C LEU A 126 -4.01 5.40 -22.52
N GLY A 127 -3.51 4.60 -21.57
CA GLY A 127 -2.10 4.57 -21.18
C GLY A 127 -1.68 5.78 -20.34
N LYS A 128 -0.47 5.71 -19.80
CA LYS A 128 0.08 6.78 -18.95
C LYS A 128 0.17 8.13 -19.67
N ASP A 129 -0.05 9.18 -18.90
CA ASP A 129 0.10 10.56 -19.37
C ASP A 129 1.55 10.87 -19.76
N GLN A 130 1.71 11.78 -20.71
CA GLN A 130 3.02 12.21 -21.19
C GLN A 130 3.65 13.20 -20.20
N PRO A 131 5.00 13.22 -20.08
CA PRO A 131 5.67 14.22 -19.25
C PRO A 131 5.25 15.64 -19.62
N GLY A 132 4.93 16.47 -18.61
CA GLY A 132 4.53 17.85 -18.81
C GLY A 132 3.07 18.08 -19.24
N ARG A 133 2.22 17.04 -19.22
CA ARG A 133 0.79 17.19 -19.50
C ARG A 133 -0.04 16.16 -18.75
N VAL A 134 -1.06 16.63 -18.04
CA VAL A 134 -2.12 15.76 -17.52
C VAL A 134 -3.37 15.83 -18.42
N ARG A 135 -3.90 14.68 -18.84
CA ARG A 135 -5.15 14.64 -19.62
C ARG A 135 -6.29 15.22 -18.79
N THR A 136 -7.27 15.86 -19.43
CA THR A 136 -8.49 16.42 -18.80
C THR A 136 -8.31 17.60 -17.84
N TYR A 137 -7.09 18.07 -17.56
CA TYR A 137 -6.84 19.27 -16.75
C TYR A 137 -6.50 20.53 -17.57
N GLY A 138 -6.06 20.35 -18.81
CA GLY A 138 -5.84 21.45 -19.77
C GLY A 138 -4.38 21.61 -20.11
N ARG A 139 -4.00 22.79 -20.63
CA ARG A 139 -2.60 23.13 -20.89
C ARG A 139 -1.97 23.70 -19.62
N GLY A 140 -0.72 23.33 -19.34
CA GLY A 140 0.07 23.90 -18.25
C GLY A 140 0.05 23.09 -16.95
N VAL A 141 -0.97 22.26 -16.73
CA VAL A 141 -1.02 21.38 -15.56
C VAL A 141 -0.11 20.17 -15.77
N VAL A 142 0.81 19.97 -14.84
CA VAL A 142 1.72 18.84 -14.83
C VAL A 142 1.41 17.89 -13.66
N ALA A 143 1.86 16.64 -13.79
CA ALA A 143 1.60 15.58 -12.81
C ALA A 143 2.03 15.98 -11.39
N SER A 144 3.15 16.71 -11.26
CA SER A 144 3.65 17.17 -9.96
C SER A 144 2.76 18.19 -9.26
N ASP A 145 1.93 18.93 -10.01
CA ASP A 145 1.01 19.91 -9.43
C ASP A 145 -0.18 19.23 -8.75
N LEU A 146 -0.58 18.05 -9.25
CA LEU A 146 -1.74 17.30 -8.76
C LEU A 146 -1.36 16.25 -7.72
N TRP A 147 -0.27 15.52 -7.98
CA TRP A 147 0.12 14.34 -7.20
C TRP A 147 1.40 14.55 -6.39
N GLY A 148 1.99 15.75 -6.46
CA GLY A 148 3.29 16.03 -5.85
C GLY A 148 4.46 15.48 -6.68
N SER A 149 5.68 15.85 -6.27
CA SER A 149 6.88 15.33 -6.92
C SER A 149 6.96 13.82 -6.74
N ARG A 150 7.45 13.10 -7.75
CA ARG A 150 7.67 11.64 -7.68
C ARG A 150 8.52 11.25 -6.46
N SER A 151 9.49 12.08 -6.08
CA SER A 151 10.31 11.85 -4.88
C SER A 151 9.51 11.91 -3.58
N GLN A 152 8.52 12.81 -3.51
CA GLN A 152 7.66 12.95 -2.34
C GLN A 152 6.72 11.75 -2.22
N VAL A 153 6.06 11.36 -3.31
CA VAL A 153 5.16 10.20 -3.34
C VAL A 153 5.88 8.92 -2.93
N GLU A 154 7.11 8.72 -3.41
CA GLU A 154 7.92 7.55 -3.03
C GLU A 154 8.29 7.57 -1.54
N THR A 155 8.62 8.74 -1.01
CA THR A 155 8.94 8.90 0.41
C THR A 155 7.72 8.61 1.28
N GLU A 156 6.54 9.09 0.89
CA GLU A 156 5.28 8.81 1.59
C GLU A 156 4.91 7.33 1.56
N ARG A 157 5.13 6.66 0.42
CA ARG A 157 4.95 5.21 0.29
C ARG A 157 5.86 4.43 1.23
N LEU A 158 7.15 4.77 1.26
CA LEU A 158 8.12 4.14 2.16
C LEU A 158 7.77 4.38 3.63
N ILE A 159 7.35 5.60 3.99
CA ILE A 159 6.90 5.92 5.35
C ILE A 159 5.69 5.07 5.75
N LYS A 160 4.73 4.90 4.84
CA LYS A 160 3.54 4.08 5.09
C LYS A 160 3.92 2.61 5.31
N GLU A 161 4.79 2.05 4.48
CA GLU A 161 5.26 0.67 4.60
C GLU A 161 6.00 0.44 5.93
N VAL A 162 6.92 1.34 6.30
CA VAL A 162 7.63 1.27 7.59
C VAL A 162 6.65 1.34 8.76
N LYS A 163 5.62 2.19 8.67
CA LYS A 163 4.60 2.34 9.71
C LYS A 163 3.75 1.08 9.85
N GLU A 164 3.32 0.47 8.73
CA GLU A 164 2.55 -0.78 8.73
C GLU A 164 3.37 -1.94 9.31
N ASN A 165 4.65 -2.05 8.93
CA ASN A 165 5.56 -3.05 9.47
C ASN A 165 5.78 -2.84 10.99
N ALA A 166 6.07 -1.63 11.43
CA ALA A 166 6.20 -1.33 12.86
C ALA A 166 4.93 -1.65 13.65
N GLN A 167 3.75 -1.35 13.09
CA GLN A 167 2.47 -1.63 13.74
C GLN A 167 2.22 -3.15 13.89
N THR A 168 2.53 -3.93 12.86
CA THR A 168 2.41 -5.39 12.92
C THR A 168 3.39 -6.03 13.90
N GLU A 169 4.63 -5.53 13.99
CA GLU A 169 5.59 -5.95 15.00
C GLU A 169 5.12 -5.64 16.42
N ILE A 170 4.60 -4.43 16.66
CA ILE A 170 4.04 -4.04 17.96
C ILE A 170 2.88 -4.98 18.35
N GLN A 171 1.97 -5.28 17.43
CA GLN A 171 0.87 -6.21 17.68
C GLN A 171 1.38 -7.62 18.02
N ASN A 172 2.39 -8.11 17.30
CA ASN A 172 2.99 -9.42 17.55
C ASN A 172 3.65 -9.48 18.95
N ILE A 173 4.41 -8.43 19.33
CA ILE A 173 5.01 -8.32 20.66
C ILE A 173 3.94 -8.28 21.76
N GLN A 174 2.86 -7.51 21.55
CA GLN A 174 1.74 -7.43 22.50
C GLN A 174 1.06 -8.79 22.70
N GLN A 175 0.84 -9.54 21.61
CA GLN A 175 0.26 -10.87 21.67
C GLN A 175 1.16 -11.85 22.43
N LYS A 176 2.45 -11.91 22.08
CA LYS A 176 3.41 -12.79 22.78
C LYS A 176 3.50 -12.48 24.28
N MET A 177 3.46 -11.19 24.65
CA MET A 177 3.49 -10.79 26.06
C MET A 177 2.22 -11.20 26.81
N GLN A 178 1.04 -11.15 26.16
CA GLN A 178 -0.21 -11.65 26.75
C GLN A 178 -0.18 -13.17 26.94
N GLU A 179 0.26 -13.92 25.93
CA GLU A 179 0.40 -15.37 26.00
C GLU A 179 1.38 -15.78 27.11
N GLU A 180 2.55 -15.14 27.20
CA GLU A 180 3.54 -15.42 28.25
C GLU A 180 3.01 -15.08 29.65
N MET A 181 2.24 -13.99 29.79
CA MET A 181 1.61 -13.62 31.06
C MET A 181 0.55 -14.66 31.47
N GLU A 182 -0.23 -15.17 30.53
CA GLU A 182 -1.24 -16.21 30.79
C GLU A 182 -0.59 -17.53 31.21
N ILE A 183 0.51 -17.94 30.54
CA ILE A 183 1.30 -19.12 30.91
C ILE A 183 1.86 -18.97 32.34
N LYS A 184 2.53 -17.85 32.65
CA LYS A 184 3.06 -17.60 34.00
C LYS A 184 1.98 -17.55 35.07
N LEU A 185 0.78 -17.09 34.73
CA LEU A 185 -0.36 -17.11 35.64
C LEU A 185 -0.85 -18.55 35.90
N GLN A 186 -0.94 -19.37 34.85
CA GLN A 186 -1.30 -20.79 34.96
C GLN A 186 -0.27 -21.57 35.80
N GLU A 187 1.03 -21.36 35.55
CA GLU A 187 2.11 -21.96 36.34
C GLU A 187 1.99 -21.61 37.83
N ARG A 188 1.79 -20.32 38.17
CA ARG A 188 1.60 -19.92 39.59
C ARG A 188 0.35 -20.52 40.22
N VAL A 189 -0.73 -20.66 39.47
CA VAL A 189 -1.96 -21.31 39.97
C VAL A 189 -1.70 -22.80 40.25
N GLU A 190 -0.96 -23.48 39.37
CA GLU A 190 -0.64 -24.90 39.53
C GLU A 190 0.37 -25.16 40.66
N ASP A 191 1.36 -24.29 40.82
CA ASP A 191 2.29 -24.29 41.96
C ASP A 191 1.52 -24.11 43.28
N MET A 192 0.58 -23.15 43.33
CA MET A 192 -0.22 -22.90 44.52
C MET A 192 -1.15 -24.08 44.85
N LYS A 193 -1.74 -24.73 43.84
CA LYS A 193 -2.50 -25.98 44.04
C LYS A 193 -1.61 -27.09 44.59
N SER A 194 -0.45 -27.30 44.00
CA SER A 194 0.51 -28.34 44.41
C SER A 194 0.97 -28.12 45.85
N GLN A 195 1.27 -26.87 46.24
CA GLN A 195 1.64 -26.52 47.61
C GLN A 195 0.51 -26.79 48.60
N MET A 196 -0.73 -26.42 48.27
CA MET A 196 -1.91 -26.68 49.10
C MET A 196 -2.13 -28.19 49.29
N LEU A 197 -2.04 -28.97 48.20
CA LEU A 197 -2.19 -30.43 48.24
C LEU A 197 -1.11 -31.09 49.10
N CYS A 198 0.15 -30.66 48.95
CA CYS A 198 1.25 -31.15 49.79
C CYS A 198 0.99 -30.85 51.29
N GLY A 199 0.60 -29.63 51.63
CA GLY A 199 0.26 -29.24 53.01
C GLY A 199 -0.90 -30.05 53.58
N PHE A 200 -1.93 -30.30 52.78
CA PHE A 200 -3.06 -31.14 53.18
C PHE A 200 -2.65 -32.59 53.42
N ASN A 201 -1.80 -33.16 52.56
CA ASN A 201 -1.25 -34.50 52.76
C ASN A 201 -0.42 -34.60 54.04
N VAL A 202 0.39 -33.58 54.38
CA VAL A 202 1.13 -33.54 55.65
C VAL A 202 0.17 -33.53 56.85
N PHE A 203 -0.90 -32.74 56.78
CA PHE A 203 -1.92 -32.67 57.83
C PHE A 203 -2.65 -34.02 58.01
N LEU A 204 -3.10 -34.65 56.92
CA LEU A 204 -3.74 -35.96 56.98
C LEU A 204 -2.83 -37.03 57.62
N ASN A 205 -1.55 -37.04 57.24
CA ASN A 205 -0.55 -37.94 57.82
C ASN A 205 -0.34 -37.70 59.33
N GLN A 206 -0.39 -36.45 59.79
CA GLN A 206 -0.31 -36.11 61.21
C GLN A 206 -1.56 -36.54 61.98
N LEU A 207 -2.76 -36.38 61.41
CA LEU A 207 -4.00 -36.85 62.03
C LEU A 207 -3.99 -38.36 62.23
N GLN A 208 -3.58 -39.12 61.21
CA GLN A 208 -3.53 -40.57 61.25
C GLN A 208 -2.57 -41.09 62.34
N LYS A 209 -1.45 -40.40 62.58
CA LYS A 209 -0.50 -40.74 63.65
C LYS A 209 -1.05 -40.51 65.06
N ASN A 210 -1.90 -39.50 65.24
CA ASN A 210 -2.44 -39.15 66.57
C ASN A 210 -3.76 -39.88 66.91
N LEU A 211 -4.46 -40.43 65.91
CA LEU A 211 -5.75 -41.12 66.05
C LEU A 211 -5.77 -42.42 65.22
N PRO A 212 -5.20 -43.53 65.71
CA PRO A 212 -4.97 -44.76 64.93
C PRO A 212 -6.22 -45.59 64.58
N GLY A 213 -7.42 -45.13 64.95
CA GLY A 213 -8.69 -45.85 64.73
C GLY A 213 -9.65 -45.20 63.73
N VAL A 214 -9.25 -44.13 63.04
CA VAL A 214 -10.09 -43.42 62.06
C VAL A 214 -9.71 -43.86 60.65
N GLU A 215 -10.63 -44.52 59.93
CA GLU A 215 -10.47 -44.83 58.50
C GLU A 215 -10.59 -43.55 57.67
N ILE A 216 -9.48 -43.13 57.05
CA ILE A 216 -9.49 -42.00 56.12
C ILE A 216 -9.98 -42.52 54.76
N PRO A 217 -11.01 -41.89 54.15
CA PRO A 217 -11.48 -42.29 52.82
C PRO A 217 -10.37 -42.14 51.77
N ASN A 218 -10.33 -43.06 50.81
CA ASN A 218 -9.36 -43.08 49.72
C ASN A 218 -9.55 -41.85 48.81
N LEU A 219 -8.64 -40.88 48.90
CA LEU A 219 -8.64 -39.65 48.12
C LEU A 219 -7.79 -39.76 46.85
N SER A 220 -7.68 -40.94 46.24
CA SER A 220 -6.97 -41.15 44.96
C SER A 220 -7.40 -40.18 43.85
N PHE A 221 -8.65 -39.71 43.89
CA PHE A 221 -9.19 -38.67 43.01
C PHE A 221 -8.42 -37.33 43.05
N LEU A 222 -7.82 -36.97 44.20
CA LEU A 222 -7.01 -35.75 44.35
C LEU A 222 -5.56 -35.92 43.92
N SER A 223 -5.10 -37.15 43.66
CA SER A 223 -3.69 -37.48 43.38
C SER A 223 -3.35 -37.52 41.89
N THR A 224 -4.29 -37.20 41.00
CA THR A 224 -3.99 -37.19 39.57
C THR A 224 -3.04 -36.04 39.26
N THR A 225 -1.83 -36.42 38.81
CA THR A 225 -0.69 -35.62 38.33
C THR A 225 0.31 -35.10 39.37
N LEU A 226 0.94 -36.01 40.13
CA LEU A 226 2.38 -35.86 40.41
C LEU A 226 3.14 -36.79 39.46
N ASN A 227 3.76 -36.19 38.45
CA ASN A 227 4.58 -36.86 37.47
C ASN A 227 5.84 -37.42 38.17
N THR A 228 5.89 -38.72 38.41
CA THR A 228 6.99 -39.44 39.07
C THR A 228 8.29 -39.49 38.26
N LYS A 229 8.39 -38.76 37.14
CA LYS A 229 9.54 -38.78 36.23
C LYS A 229 10.56 -37.64 36.39
N GLU A 230 10.25 -36.57 37.12
CA GLU A 230 11.20 -35.44 37.26
C GLU A 230 12.12 -35.53 38.50
N VAL A 231 11.80 -36.37 39.48
CA VAL A 231 12.59 -36.45 40.72
C VAL A 231 13.93 -37.19 40.50
N GLU A 232 14.02 -38.15 39.59
CA GLU A 232 15.28 -38.87 39.32
C GLU A 232 16.24 -38.09 38.39
N ALA A 233 15.73 -37.26 37.47
CA ALA A 233 16.59 -36.46 36.58
C ALA A 233 17.25 -35.28 37.31
N ILE A 234 16.51 -34.63 38.22
CA ILE A 234 17.01 -33.48 39.00
C ILE A 234 18.00 -33.94 40.09
N ALA A 235 17.81 -35.13 40.67
CA ALA A 235 18.76 -35.70 41.62
C ALA A 235 20.13 -36.03 41.00
N THR A 236 20.15 -36.48 39.74
CA THR A 236 21.39 -36.86 39.05
C THR A 236 22.16 -35.64 38.55
N ALA A 237 21.47 -34.63 38.01
CA ALA A 237 22.11 -33.39 37.54
C ALA A 237 22.68 -32.52 38.68
N ASN A 238 21.98 -32.46 39.83
CA ASN A 238 22.47 -31.70 40.98
C ASN A 238 23.68 -32.36 41.66
N HIS A 239 23.82 -33.70 41.58
CA HIS A 239 25.01 -34.37 42.12
C HIS A 239 26.26 -34.05 41.27
N GLU A 240 26.14 -34.03 39.94
CA GLU A 240 27.27 -33.73 39.04
C GLU A 240 27.73 -32.27 39.14
N VAL A 241 26.79 -31.31 39.21
CA VAL A 241 27.10 -29.88 39.39
C VAL A 241 27.77 -29.63 40.75
N PHE A 242 27.30 -30.27 41.82
CA PHE A 242 27.86 -30.10 43.16
C PHE A 242 29.26 -30.74 43.32
N THR A 243 29.55 -31.82 42.57
CA THR A 243 30.91 -32.38 42.50
C THR A 243 31.87 -31.50 41.71
N ALA A 244 31.43 -30.91 40.59
CA ALA A 244 32.25 -30.01 39.80
C ALA A 244 32.60 -28.71 40.55
N GLU A 245 31.63 -28.11 41.25
CA GLU A 245 31.86 -26.91 42.06
C GLU A 245 32.80 -27.18 43.25
N LYS A 246 32.72 -28.35 43.88
CA LYS A 246 33.67 -28.74 44.95
C LYS A 246 35.10 -28.88 44.46
N GLU A 247 35.33 -29.48 43.29
CA GLU A 247 36.68 -29.62 42.75
C GLU A 247 37.30 -28.27 42.35
N VAL A 248 36.48 -27.35 41.80
CA VAL A 248 36.91 -25.99 41.50
C VAL A 248 37.24 -25.22 42.78
N PHE A 249 36.42 -25.34 43.82
CA PHE A 249 36.65 -24.65 45.09
C PHE A 249 37.89 -25.18 45.83
N ILE A 250 38.11 -26.50 45.82
CA ILE A 250 39.31 -27.12 46.40
C ILE A 250 40.57 -26.69 45.64
N SER A 251 40.51 -26.64 44.30
CA SER A 251 41.64 -26.19 43.47
C SER A 251 41.94 -24.71 43.69
N PHE A 252 40.92 -23.87 43.86
CA PHE A 252 41.09 -22.44 44.14
C PHE A 252 41.66 -22.19 45.54
N PHE A 253 41.24 -22.96 46.53
CA PHE A 253 41.73 -22.85 47.91
C PHE A 253 43.19 -23.36 48.04
N ALA A 254 43.54 -24.44 47.35
CA ALA A 254 44.92 -24.94 47.28
C ALA A 254 45.85 -23.94 46.56
N PHE A 255 45.38 -23.27 45.50
CA PHE A 255 46.11 -22.21 44.82
C PHE A 255 46.34 -20.98 45.73
N PHE A 256 45.35 -20.63 46.55
CA PHE A 256 45.45 -19.47 47.46
C PHE A 256 46.39 -19.72 48.65
N LEU A 257 46.45 -20.94 49.16
CA LEU A 257 47.35 -21.34 50.24
C LEU A 257 48.82 -21.45 49.79
N ASN A 258 49.07 -21.91 48.56
CA ASN A 258 50.44 -22.03 48.02
C ASN A 258 51.06 -20.68 47.56
N ASN A 259 50.28 -19.60 47.49
CA ASN A 259 50.75 -18.28 47.03
C ASN A 259 50.80 -17.21 48.14
N ASN A 260 50.57 -17.57 49.41
CA ASN A 260 50.61 -16.64 50.56
C ASN A 260 51.51 -17.12 51.72
N LEU A 261 52.60 -17.82 51.40
CA LEU A 261 53.74 -18.07 52.29
C LEU A 261 55.05 -17.83 51.53
#